data_AF-A0A2N2N0K6-F1
#
_entry.id   AF-A0A2N2N0K6-F1
#
_cell.length_a   1.000
_cell.length_b   1.000
_cell.length_c   1.000
_cell.angle_alpha   90.00
_cell.angle_beta   90.00
_cell.angle_gamma   90.00
#
_symmetry.space_group_name_H-M   'P 1'
#
loop_
_entity.id
_entity.type
_entity.pdbx_description
1 polymer ?
#
loop_
_entity_poly.entity_id
_entity_poly.type
_entity_poly.pdbx_seq_one_letter_code
_entity_poly.pdbx_strand_id
1 'polypeptide(L)'
;MMNQTKKNFWIDAVIFAALLITTLSGFLLWLGNSEKGLSSLGSTFSVWRTMHLYTAMIGFTGIVLHVVAHWKWLKALRGRRISEMPKKLRANRIVNRVMWFTYIASVIFGMFSWAMRLCGWIGFMPTLNRLHVGFGLAWLTLAIVHLTFHRKWIIFTLRNFMAIRKPDLEQYHQVKEKTTFTDN
;
A
#
# COMPACT_ATOMS: atom_id res chain seq x y z
N MET A 1 0.84 -8.81 24.64
CA MET A 1 1.71 -8.20 23.59
C MET A 1 1.30 -8.72 22.22
N MET A 2 1.16 -7.84 21.22
CA MET A 2 0.90 -8.27 19.83
C MET A 2 2.16 -8.92 19.22
N ASN A 3 2.00 -10.02 18.48
CA ASN A 3 3.11 -10.59 17.72
C ASN A 3 3.51 -9.66 16.54
N GLN A 4 4.78 -9.75 16.13
CA GLN A 4 5.34 -8.87 15.08
C GLN A 4 4.55 -8.97 13.77
N THR A 5 4.06 -10.16 13.41
CA THR A 5 3.27 -10.40 12.21
C THR A 5 1.97 -9.59 12.21
N LYS A 6 1.26 -9.54 13.35
CA LYS A 6 0.04 -8.75 13.52
C LYS A 6 0.31 -7.26 13.44
N LYS A 7 1.43 -6.80 14.02
CA LYS A 7 1.86 -5.40 13.91
C LYS A 7 2.12 -5.02 12.45
N ASN A 8 2.88 -5.83 11.72
CA ASN A 8 3.19 -5.59 10.31
C ASN A 8 1.91 -5.59 9.46
N PHE A 9 1.00 -6.54 9.68
CA PHE A 9 -0.27 -6.60 8.97
C PHE A 9 -1.11 -5.33 9.16
N TRP A 10 -1.23 -4.81 10.38
CA TRP A 10 -1.99 -3.58 10.62
C TRP A 10 -1.33 -2.35 10.01
N ILE A 11 0.00 -2.26 10.04
CA ILE A 11 0.73 -1.21 9.33
C ILE A 11 0.40 -1.25 7.83
N ASP A 12 0.48 -2.42 7.22
CA ASP A 12 0.19 -2.61 5.79
C ASP A 12 -1.28 -2.29 5.45
N ALA A 13 -2.22 -2.67 6.31
CA ALA A 13 -3.63 -2.37 6.14
C ALA A 13 -3.94 -0.86 6.19
N VAL A 14 -3.33 -0.14 7.16
CA VAL A 14 -3.47 1.32 7.27
C VAL A 14 -2.84 2.01 6.06
N ILE A 15 -1.66 1.57 5.63
CA ILE A 15 -1.00 2.08 4.41
C ILE A 15 -1.91 1.88 3.19
N PHE A 16 -2.45 0.66 3.02
CA PHE A 16 -3.34 0.35 1.91
C PHE A 16 -4.57 1.27 1.89
N ALA A 17 -5.24 1.44 3.03
CA ALA A 17 -6.41 2.32 3.13
C ALA A 17 -6.05 3.78 2.83
N ALA A 18 -4.96 4.31 3.41
CA ALA A 18 -4.53 5.68 3.19
C ALA A 18 -4.19 5.96 1.72
N LEU A 19 -3.45 5.04 1.08
CA LEU A 19 -3.08 5.15 -0.32
C LEU A 19 -4.26 4.96 -1.28
N LEU A 20 -5.23 4.13 -0.92
CA LEU A 20 -6.47 3.98 -1.68
C LEU A 20 -7.26 5.30 -1.69
N ILE A 21 -7.43 5.93 -0.52
CA ILE A 21 -8.12 7.23 -0.41
C ILE A 21 -7.32 8.32 -1.13
N THR A 22 -5.99 8.32 -1.01
CA THR A 22 -5.10 9.26 -1.72
C THR A 22 -5.28 9.14 -3.23
N THR A 23 -5.28 7.90 -3.75
CA THR A 23 -5.43 7.63 -5.17
C THR A 23 -6.81 8.05 -5.69
N LEU A 24 -7.87 7.70 -4.95
CA LEU A 24 -9.24 8.04 -5.34
C LEU A 24 -9.45 9.56 -5.35
N SER A 25 -9.04 10.25 -4.28
CA SER A 25 -9.12 11.71 -4.22
C SER A 25 -8.27 12.40 -5.29
N GLY A 26 -7.07 11.89 -5.58
CA GLY A 26 -6.20 12.40 -6.64
C GLY A 26 -6.79 12.23 -8.03
N PHE A 27 -7.41 11.07 -8.28
CA PHE A 27 -8.12 10.78 -9.53
C PHE A 27 -9.33 11.70 -9.73
N LEU A 28 -10.12 11.93 -8.68
CA LEU A 28 -11.25 12.86 -8.72
C LEU A 28 -10.78 14.30 -8.98
N LEU A 29 -9.72 14.75 -8.32
CA LEU A 29 -9.12 16.06 -8.57
C LEU A 29 -8.60 16.21 -10.00
N TRP A 30 -8.06 15.14 -10.58
CA TRP A 30 -7.60 15.12 -11.96
C TRP A 30 -8.77 15.18 -12.97
N LEU A 31 -9.87 14.46 -12.71
CA LEU A 31 -11.07 14.49 -13.55
C LEU A 31 -11.81 15.83 -13.48
N GLY A 32 -12.02 16.36 -12.28
CA GLY A 32 -12.72 17.63 -12.09
C GLY A 32 -11.79 18.82 -12.22
N ASN A 33 -11.08 18.91 -13.35
CA ASN A 33 -10.09 19.95 -13.69
C ASN A 33 -10.68 21.38 -13.79
N SER A 34 -11.87 21.62 -13.22
CA SER A 34 -12.44 22.91 -12.88
C SER A 34 -13.17 22.81 -11.53
N GLU A 35 -13.12 23.86 -10.71
CA GLU A 35 -13.86 23.93 -9.43
C GLU A 35 -15.37 23.64 -9.58
N LYS A 36 -15.92 23.88 -10.78
CA LYS A 36 -17.32 23.63 -11.15
C LYS A 36 -17.65 22.14 -11.36
N GLY A 37 -16.69 21.33 -11.82
CA GLY A 37 -16.91 19.91 -12.14
C GLY A 37 -17.00 19.01 -10.90
N LEU A 38 -16.30 19.36 -9.83
CA LEU A 38 -16.30 18.57 -8.58
C LEU A 38 -17.43 18.98 -7.63
N SER A 39 -17.92 20.23 -7.73
CA SER A 39 -19.02 20.72 -6.90
C SER A 39 -20.37 20.09 -7.24
N SER A 40 -20.54 19.49 -8.43
CA SER A 40 -21.74 18.70 -8.76
C SER A 40 -21.81 17.34 -8.05
N LEU A 41 -20.69 16.86 -7.47
CA LEU A 41 -20.63 15.63 -6.66
C LEU A 41 -20.97 15.85 -5.18
N GLY A 42 -21.51 17.03 -4.82
CA GLY A 42 -21.93 17.35 -3.45
C GLY A 42 -20.78 17.62 -2.47
N SER A 43 -19.54 17.77 -2.95
CA SER A 43 -18.36 18.09 -2.13
C SER A 43 -17.50 19.14 -2.83
N THR A 44 -16.93 20.09 -2.07
CA THR A 44 -16.12 21.14 -2.67
C THR A 44 -14.76 20.61 -3.10
N PHE A 45 -14.17 21.22 -4.14
CA PHE A 45 -12.80 20.92 -4.59
C PHE A 45 -11.78 20.99 -3.44
N SER A 46 -12.01 21.88 -2.46
CA SER A 46 -11.16 22.03 -1.28
C SER A 46 -11.17 20.79 -0.38
N VAL A 47 -12.32 20.13 -0.20
CA VAL A 47 -12.42 18.90 0.62
C VAL A 47 -11.59 17.79 0.00
N TRP A 48 -11.75 17.54 -1.31
CA TRP A 48 -10.99 16.50 -2.01
C TRP A 48 -9.48 16.75 -1.97
N ARG A 49 -9.06 18.00 -2.17
CA ARG A 49 -7.64 18.40 -2.04
C ARG A 49 -7.11 18.17 -0.64
N THR A 50 -7.90 18.50 0.37
CA THR A 50 -7.53 18.32 1.79
C THR A 50 -7.42 16.84 2.14
N MET A 51 -8.39 16.03 1.73
CA MET A 51 -8.34 14.57 1.89
C MET A 51 -7.12 13.97 1.20
N HIS A 52 -6.85 14.36 -0.05
CA HIS A 52 -5.69 13.90 -0.80
C HIS A 52 -4.38 14.19 -0.05
N LEU A 53 -4.20 15.43 0.41
CA LEU A 53 -3.00 15.85 1.13
C LEU A 53 -2.79 15.06 2.43
N TYR A 54 -3.79 15.02 3.31
CA TYR A 54 -3.62 14.37 4.61
C TYR A 54 -3.49 12.85 4.49
N THR A 55 -4.26 12.22 3.61
CA THR A 55 -4.13 10.77 3.38
C THR A 55 -2.81 10.41 2.69
N ALA A 56 -2.28 11.28 1.82
CA ALA A 56 -0.94 11.12 1.26
C ALA A 56 0.14 11.20 2.34
N MET A 57 0.03 12.13 3.30
CA MET A 57 0.97 12.24 4.42
C MET A 57 0.93 11.02 5.33
N ILE A 58 -0.26 10.51 5.66
CA ILE A 58 -0.43 9.27 6.43
C ILE A 58 0.17 8.09 5.66
N GLY A 59 -0.14 7.96 4.37
CA GLY A 59 0.39 6.91 3.50
C GLY A 59 1.91 6.95 3.38
N PHE A 60 2.50 8.14 3.21
CA PHE A 60 3.94 8.35 3.16
C PHE A 60 4.62 7.93 4.48
N THR A 61 4.09 8.41 5.61
CA THR A 61 4.60 8.05 6.94
C THR A 61 4.50 6.54 7.16
N GLY A 62 3.37 5.93 6.80
CA GLY A 62 3.18 4.49 6.86
C GLY A 62 4.19 3.74 6.00
N ILE A 63 4.44 4.18 4.77
CA ILE A 63 5.46 3.58 3.87
C ILE A 63 6.86 3.64 4.49
N VAL A 64 7.24 4.76 5.12
CA VAL A 64 8.52 4.86 5.85
C VAL A 64 8.59 3.82 6.96
N LEU A 65 7.53 3.70 7.77
CA LEU A 65 7.45 2.71 8.84
C LEU A 65 7.50 1.27 8.30
N HIS A 66 6.84 1.00 7.17
CA HIS A 66 6.90 -0.30 6.49
C HIS A 66 8.32 -0.65 6.05
N VAL A 67 9.06 0.29 5.45
CA VAL A 67 10.47 0.07 5.10
C VAL A 67 11.32 -0.26 6.31
N VAL A 68 11.15 0.47 7.41
CA VAL A 68 11.86 0.22 8.67
C VAL A 68 11.53 -1.17 9.20
N ALA A 69 10.25 -1.57 9.18
CA ALA A 69 9.82 -2.91 9.59
C ALA A 69 10.45 -4.03 8.73
N HIS A 70 10.70 -3.73 7.45
CA HIS A 70 11.32 -4.67 6.49
C HIS A 70 12.84 -4.50 6.35
N TRP A 71 13.50 -3.69 7.19
CA TRP A 71 14.92 -3.34 7.04
C TRP A 71 15.86 -4.55 7.05
N LYS A 72 15.63 -5.53 7.95
CA LYS A 72 16.44 -6.75 8.02
C LYS A 72 16.37 -7.56 6.72
N TRP A 73 15.17 -7.66 6.14
CA TRP A 73 14.96 -8.36 4.86
C TRP A 73 15.62 -7.61 3.68
N LEU A 74 15.51 -6.27 3.65
CA LEU A 74 16.19 -5.46 2.63
C LEU A 74 17.71 -5.64 2.67
N LYS A 75 18.31 -5.66 3.88
CA LYS A 75 19.75 -5.93 4.04
C LYS A 75 20.15 -7.30 3.51
N ALA A 76 19.37 -8.34 3.82
CA ALA A 76 19.61 -9.70 3.33
C ALA A 76 19.56 -9.81 1.80
N LEU A 77 18.76 -8.96 1.14
CA LEU A 77 18.68 -8.92 -0.32
C LEU A 77 19.84 -8.15 -0.98
N ARG A 78 20.51 -7.22 -0.29
CA ARG A 78 21.53 -6.34 -0.87
C ARG A 78 22.70 -7.11 -1.50
N GLY A 79 23.08 -8.25 -0.91
CA GLY A 79 24.21 -9.06 -1.37
C GLY A 79 23.93 -10.05 -2.51
N ARG A 80 22.67 -10.23 -2.94
CA ARG A 80 22.32 -11.23 -3.97
C ARG A 80 22.20 -10.57 -5.35
N ARG A 81 22.90 -11.11 -6.37
CA ARG A 81 22.74 -10.67 -7.76
C ARG A 81 21.34 -11.03 -8.28
N ILE A 82 20.75 -10.17 -9.09
CA ILE A 82 19.39 -10.37 -9.61
C ILE A 82 19.34 -11.52 -10.61
N SER A 83 20.42 -11.74 -11.37
CA SER A 83 20.55 -12.81 -12.34
C SER A 83 20.47 -14.21 -11.73
N GLU A 84 20.96 -14.37 -10.50
CA GLU A 84 21.03 -15.63 -9.75
C GLU A 84 19.70 -15.98 -9.04
N MET A 85 18.71 -15.09 -9.09
CA MET A 85 17.43 -15.31 -8.41
C MET A 85 16.46 -16.16 -9.24
N PRO A 86 15.62 -16.98 -8.59
CA PRO A 86 14.49 -17.63 -9.26
C PRO A 86 13.61 -16.61 -10.00
N LYS A 87 13.10 -16.97 -11.19
CA LYS A 87 12.36 -16.06 -12.09
C LYS A 87 11.28 -15.24 -11.37
N LYS A 88 10.51 -15.87 -10.48
CA LYS A 88 9.45 -15.22 -9.70
C LYS A 88 10.00 -14.17 -8.71
N LEU A 89 11.07 -14.49 -8.00
CA LEU A 89 11.70 -13.58 -7.05
C LEU A 89 12.35 -12.40 -7.78
N ARG A 90 12.98 -12.67 -8.93
CA ARG A 90 13.54 -11.66 -9.82
C ARG A 90 12.47 -10.67 -10.28
N ALA A 91 11.34 -11.16 -10.78
CA ALA A 91 10.23 -10.32 -11.21
C ALA A 91 9.70 -9.44 -10.07
N ASN A 92 9.46 -10.02 -8.88
CA ASN A 92 9.03 -9.26 -7.70
C ASN A 92 10.04 -8.16 -7.34
N ARG A 93 11.34 -8.47 -7.39
CA ARG A 93 12.38 -7.49 -7.08
C ARG A 93 12.45 -6.35 -8.09
N ILE A 94 12.26 -6.62 -9.37
CA ILE A 94 12.19 -5.59 -10.42
C ILE A 94 10.97 -4.71 -10.19
N VAL A 95 9.78 -5.31 -10.02
CA VAL A 95 8.54 -4.56 -9.76
C VAL A 95 8.71 -3.67 -8.53
N ASN A 96 9.25 -4.18 -7.43
CA ASN A 96 9.49 -3.38 -6.23
C ASN A 96 10.39 -2.17 -6.49
N ARG A 97 11.49 -2.35 -7.25
CA ARG A 97 12.42 -1.24 -7.55
C ARG A 97 11.77 -0.17 -8.42
N VAL A 98 11.08 -0.58 -9.49
CA VAL A 98 10.40 0.37 -10.38
C VAL A 98 9.27 1.07 -9.63
N MET A 99 8.49 0.34 -8.84
CA MET A 99 7.43 0.89 -8.00
C MET A 99 7.97 1.94 -7.01
N TRP A 100 9.11 1.67 -6.36
CA TRP A 100 9.76 2.64 -5.47
C TRP A 100 10.18 3.90 -6.20
N PHE A 101 10.79 3.75 -7.38
CA PHE A 101 11.21 4.88 -8.19
C PHE A 101 10.00 5.74 -8.61
N THR A 102 8.94 5.13 -9.13
CA THR A 102 7.73 5.85 -9.55
C THR A 102 7.02 6.51 -8.37
N TYR A 103 7.01 5.86 -7.20
CA TYR A 103 6.44 6.44 -5.98
C TYR A 103 7.20 7.70 -5.56
N ILE A 104 8.53 7.62 -5.44
CA ILE A 104 9.37 8.73 -5.01
C ILE A 104 9.25 9.89 -6.01
N ALA A 105 9.30 9.61 -7.31
CA ALA A 105 9.10 10.62 -8.35
C ALA A 105 7.74 11.30 -8.21
N SER A 106 6.65 10.53 -8.05
CA SER A 106 5.30 11.09 -7.86
C SER A 106 5.24 12.00 -6.63
N VAL A 107 5.78 11.57 -5.49
CA VAL A 107 5.82 12.38 -4.26
C VAL A 107 6.62 13.66 -4.46
N ILE A 108 7.81 13.59 -5.06
CA ILE A 108 8.66 14.77 -5.31
C ILE A 108 7.93 15.77 -6.21
N PHE A 109 7.36 15.33 -7.33
CA PHE A 109 6.65 16.24 -8.23
C PHE A 109 5.41 16.85 -7.58
N GLY A 110 4.68 16.09 -6.76
CA GLY A 110 3.54 16.60 -5.99
C GLY A 110 3.95 17.65 -4.95
N MET A 111 4.99 17.36 -4.17
CA MET A 111 5.54 18.29 -3.17
C MET A 111 6.10 19.55 -3.82
N PHE A 112 6.82 19.42 -4.93
CA PHE A 112 7.42 20.54 -5.64
C PHE A 112 6.35 21.43 -6.27
N SER A 113 5.29 20.82 -6.82
CA SER A 113 4.11 21.55 -7.29
C SER A 113 3.38 22.27 -6.14
N TRP A 114 3.27 21.65 -4.97
CA TRP A 114 2.71 22.33 -3.81
C TRP A 114 3.59 23.51 -3.34
N ALA A 115 4.92 23.33 -3.28
CA ALA A 115 5.86 24.35 -2.82
C ALA A 115 5.95 25.55 -3.77
N MET A 116 6.04 25.33 -5.08
CA MET A 116 6.07 26.42 -6.07
C MET A 116 4.80 27.27 -6.03
N ARG A 117 3.64 26.66 -5.72
CA ARG A 117 2.39 27.40 -5.52
C ARG A 117 2.52 28.39 -4.35
N LEU A 118 3.20 28.01 -3.26
CA LEU A 118 3.44 28.90 -2.12
C LEU A 118 4.42 30.04 -2.47
N CYS A 119 5.39 29.77 -3.33
CA CYS A 119 6.37 30.77 -3.78
C CYS A 119 5.83 31.70 -4.89
N GLY A 120 4.64 31.46 -5.44
CA GLY A 120 4.06 32.24 -6.54
C GLY A 120 4.62 31.90 -7.94
N TRP A 121 5.34 30.79 -8.09
CA TRP A 121 5.96 30.39 -9.36
C TRP A 121 5.01 29.51 -10.18
N ILE A 122 4.15 30.15 -10.98
CA ILE A 122 3.01 29.45 -11.63
C ILE A 122 3.41 28.77 -12.95
N GLY A 123 4.44 29.26 -13.66
CA GLY A 123 4.77 28.84 -15.03
C GLY A 123 5.09 27.35 -15.19
N PHE A 124 5.74 26.72 -14.20
CA PHE A 124 6.13 25.31 -14.24
C PHE A 124 5.10 24.34 -13.62
N MET A 125 4.05 24.88 -12.96
CA MET A 125 3.03 24.07 -12.29
C MET A 125 2.38 23.01 -13.20
N PRO A 126 1.99 23.33 -14.46
CA PRO A 126 1.28 22.36 -15.28
C PRO A 126 2.13 21.13 -15.61
N THR A 127 3.42 21.33 -15.87
CA THR A 127 4.36 20.25 -16.17
C THR A 127 4.58 19.36 -14.95
N LEU A 128 4.80 19.95 -13.78
CA LEU A 128 4.97 19.20 -12.54
C LEU A 128 3.72 18.39 -12.17
N ASN A 129 2.53 18.97 -12.35
CA ASN A 129 1.27 18.26 -12.12
C ASN A 129 1.10 17.07 -13.07
N ARG A 130 1.42 17.24 -14.36
CA ARG A 130 1.36 16.13 -15.35
C ARG A 130 2.34 15.02 -14.98
N LEU A 131 3.56 15.37 -14.56
CA LEU A 131 4.55 14.39 -14.11
C LEU A 131 4.07 13.67 -12.84
N HIS A 132 3.56 14.40 -11.85
CA HIS A 132 2.99 13.83 -10.63
C HIS A 132 1.91 12.79 -10.93
N VAL A 133 0.96 13.13 -11.81
CA VAL A 133 -0.12 12.21 -12.24
C VAL A 133 0.45 11.03 -13.03
N GLY A 134 1.33 11.26 -14.00
CA GLY A 134 1.92 10.20 -14.82
C GLY A 134 2.68 9.17 -13.99
N PHE A 135 3.54 9.63 -13.07
CA PHE A 135 4.24 8.76 -12.13
C PHE A 135 3.30 8.10 -11.12
N GLY A 136 2.25 8.80 -10.68
CA GLY A 136 1.22 8.27 -9.79
C GLY A 136 0.45 7.11 -10.42
N LEU A 137 0.06 7.22 -11.69
CA LEU A 137 -0.59 6.16 -12.45
C LEU A 137 0.33 4.95 -12.66
N ALA A 138 1.58 5.19 -13.05
CA ALA A 138 2.58 4.12 -13.20
C ALA A 138 2.79 3.38 -11.86
N TRP A 139 2.92 4.13 -10.77
CA TRP A 139 3.03 3.56 -9.43
C TRP A 139 1.79 2.73 -9.05
N LEU A 140 0.58 3.23 -9.30
CA LEU A 140 -0.67 2.52 -9.00
C LEU A 140 -0.74 1.18 -9.73
N THR A 141 -0.42 1.16 -11.03
CA THR A 141 -0.37 -0.09 -11.80
C THR A 141 0.63 -1.07 -11.19
N LEU A 142 1.82 -0.61 -10.84
CA LEU A 142 2.86 -1.45 -10.22
C LEU A 142 2.47 -1.93 -8.81
N ALA A 143 1.75 -1.12 -8.04
CA ALA A 143 1.22 -1.48 -6.73
C ALA A 143 0.18 -2.60 -6.84
N ILE A 144 -0.73 -2.54 -7.83
CA ILE A 144 -1.68 -3.62 -8.12
C ILE A 144 -0.92 -4.91 -8.46
N VAL A 145 0.06 -4.85 -9.36
CA VAL A 145 0.91 -6.00 -9.69
C VAL A 145 1.63 -6.55 -8.45
N HIS A 146 2.21 -5.67 -7.63
CA HIS A 146 2.85 -6.04 -6.37
C HIS A 146 1.89 -6.80 -5.44
N LEU A 147 0.67 -6.29 -5.23
CA LEU A 147 -0.34 -6.96 -4.42
C LEU A 147 -0.69 -8.35 -4.98
N THR A 148 -0.71 -8.54 -6.30
CA THR A 148 -0.98 -9.86 -6.90
C THR A 148 0.13 -10.88 -6.60
N PHE A 149 1.39 -10.46 -6.47
CA PHE A 149 2.48 -11.34 -6.03
C PHE A 149 2.34 -11.74 -4.56
N HIS A 150 1.77 -10.84 -3.76
CA HIS A 150 1.58 -11.04 -2.33
C HIS A 150 0.21 -11.67 -1.97
N ARG A 151 -0.68 -11.91 -2.94
CA ARG A 151 -2.05 -12.42 -2.71
C ARG A 151 -2.13 -13.65 -1.80
N LYS A 152 -1.23 -14.62 -1.96
CA LYS A 152 -1.21 -15.85 -1.14
C LYS A 152 -0.94 -15.54 0.33
N TRP A 153 0.02 -14.66 0.58
CA TRP A 153 0.35 -14.20 1.92
C TRP A 153 -0.80 -13.38 2.52
N ILE A 154 -1.40 -12.47 1.75
CA ILE A 154 -2.54 -11.66 2.20
C ILE A 154 -3.70 -12.56 2.64
N ILE A 155 -4.10 -13.52 1.78
CA ILE A 155 -5.20 -14.46 2.10
C ILE A 155 -4.87 -15.31 3.32
N PHE A 156 -3.64 -15.83 3.42
CA PHE A 156 -3.21 -16.62 4.57
C PHE A 156 -3.25 -15.82 5.87
N THR A 157 -2.68 -14.62 5.87
CA THR A 157 -2.67 -13.74 7.03
C THR A 157 -4.08 -13.30 7.43
N LEU A 158 -4.92 -12.95 6.45
CA LEU A 158 -6.31 -12.58 6.68
C LEU A 158 -7.13 -13.75 7.26
N ARG A 159 -6.97 -14.96 6.72
CA ARG A 159 -7.60 -16.16 7.27
C ARG A 159 -7.17 -16.43 8.70
N ASN A 160 -5.88 -16.28 9.01
CA ASN A 160 -5.39 -16.47 10.38
C ASN A 160 -5.92 -15.42 11.36
N PHE A 161 -6.26 -14.20 10.90
CA PHE A 161 -6.85 -13.17 11.76
C PHE A 161 -8.37 -13.25 11.85
N MET A 162 -9.07 -13.62 10.77
CA MET A 162 -10.53 -13.76 10.74
C MET A 162 -11.01 -15.14 11.21
N ALA A 163 -10.14 -16.15 11.22
CA ALA A 163 -10.36 -17.37 11.99
C ALA A 163 -10.30 -16.98 13.47
N ILE A 164 -11.46 -16.54 13.97
CA ILE A 164 -11.95 -16.89 15.29
C ILE A 164 -11.44 -18.31 15.55
N ARG A 165 -10.54 -18.40 16.55
CA ARG A 165 -10.09 -19.60 17.23
C ARG A 165 -11.09 -20.72 16.95
N LYS A 166 -10.80 -21.62 15.99
CA LYS A 166 -11.59 -22.85 15.84
C LYS A 166 -11.57 -23.50 17.24
N PRO A 167 -12.69 -23.60 17.97
CA PRO A 167 -12.71 -24.33 19.24
C PRO A 167 -12.79 -25.83 18.93
N ASP A 168 -11.90 -26.32 18.07
CA ASP A 168 -12.17 -27.53 17.27
C ASP A 168 -10.95 -28.48 17.22
N LEU A 169 -9.83 -28.10 17.84
CA LEU A 169 -8.75 -29.04 18.10
C LEU A 169 -8.97 -29.76 19.43
N GLU A 170 -9.52 -29.09 20.45
CA GLU A 170 -9.90 -29.74 21.72
C GLU A 170 -11.08 -30.72 21.53
N GLN A 171 -12.07 -30.38 20.70
CA GLN A 171 -13.20 -31.27 20.43
C GLN A 171 -12.77 -32.51 19.61
N TYR A 172 -11.81 -32.37 18.69
CA TYR A 172 -11.28 -33.51 17.92
C TYR A 172 -10.44 -34.46 18.77
N HIS A 173 -9.68 -33.95 19.75
CA HIS A 173 -8.94 -34.79 20.68
C HIS A 173 -9.86 -35.47 21.72
N GLN A 174 -10.87 -34.78 22.24
CA GLN A 174 -11.82 -35.38 23.20
C GLN A 174 -12.73 -36.44 22.60
N VAL A 175 -13.16 -36.28 21.34
CA VAL A 175 -13.95 -37.31 20.65
C VAL A 175 -13.10 -38.55 20.36
N LYS A 176 -11.85 -38.37 19.94
CA LYS A 176 -10.94 -39.48 19.65
C LYS A 176 -10.58 -40.30 20.90
N GLU A 177 -10.41 -39.64 22.05
CA GLU A 177 -10.12 -40.30 23.33
C GLU A 177 -11.33 -41.08 23.85
N LYS A 178 -12.55 -40.55 23.69
CA LYS A 178 -13.80 -41.26 24.06
C LYS A 178 -14.08 -42.50 23.21
N THR A 179 -13.77 -42.46 21.92
CA THR A 179 -14.00 -43.61 21.02
C THR A 179 -12.99 -44.74 21.21
N THR A 180 -11.80 -44.48 21.77
CA THR A 180 -10.80 -45.52 22.05
C THR A 180 -11.06 -46.29 23.36
N PHE A 181 -11.94 -45.81 24.24
CA PHE A 181 -12.24 -46.46 25.52
C PHE A 181 -13.47 -47.37 25.51
N THR A 182 -14.24 -47.39 24.42
CA THR A 182 -15.46 -48.21 24.30
C THR A 182 -15.27 -49.52 23.53
N ASP A 183 -14.08 -49.76 23.00
CA ASP A 183 -13.77 -50.91 22.13
C ASP A 183 -12.92 -52.00 22.83
N ASN A 184 -12.86 -52.01 24.17
CA ASN A 184 -12.24 -53.06 24.98
C ASN A 184 -13.23 -53.74 25.92
#